data_AF-A0A1H0KZP8-F1
#
_entry.id   AF-A0A1H0KZP8-F1
#
_cell.length_a   1.000
_cell.length_b   1.000
_cell.length_c   1.000
_cell.angle_alpha   90.00
_cell.angle_beta   90.00
_cell.angle_gamma   90.00
#
_symmetry.space_group_name_H-M   'P 1'
#
loop_
_entity.id
_entity.type
_entity.pdbx_description
1 polymer ?
#
loop_
_entity_poly.entity_id
_entity_poly.type
_entity_poly.pdbx_seq_one_letter_code
_entity_poly.pdbx_strand_id
1 'polypeptide(L)' 'MRKIYPLLLALVLFGSCTALKELHAERMSRPDSQFRIHAISPLMNGYCLLSGQDDDHNQYSFIAKDIPHTLKIGDVYSMK' A
#
# COMPACT_ATOMS: atom_id res chain seq x y z
N MET A 1 -2.25 -27.61 29.02
CA MET A 1 -2.99 -26.54 28.30
C MET A 1 -2.03 -25.47 27.79
N ARG A 2 -1.34 -25.66 26.65
CA ARG A 2 -0.22 -24.78 26.24
C ARG A 2 -0.18 -24.41 24.75
N LYS A 3 -1.26 -24.63 23.99
CA LYS A 3 -1.26 -24.51 22.52
C LYS A 3 -2.29 -23.54 21.92
N ILE A 4 -3.09 -22.82 22.73
CA ILE A 4 -4.14 -21.92 22.23
C ILE A 4 -3.58 -20.53 21.89
N TYR A 5 -2.57 -20.05 22.63
CA TYR A 5 -1.91 -18.76 22.41
C TYR A 5 -1.33 -18.53 21.00
N PRO A 6 -0.62 -19.48 20.36
CA PRO A 6 -0.11 -19.24 19.00
C PRO A 6 -1.22 -19.15 17.95
N LEU A 7 -2.37 -19.80 18.18
CA LEU A 7 -3.51 -19.78 17.25
C LEU A 7 -4.25 -18.43 17.30
N LEU A 8 -4.47 -17.90 18.50
CA LEU A 8 -5.02 -16.56 18.71
C LEU A 8 -4.10 -15.48 18.17
N LEU A 9 -2.78 -15.59 18.40
CA LEU A 9 -1.79 -14.67 17.85
C LEU A 9 -1.78 -14.69 16.32
N ALA A 10 -1.85 -15.87 15.71
CA ALA A 10 -1.95 -16.02 14.26
C ALA A 10 -3.21 -15.32 13.74
N LEU A 11 -4.39 -15.56 14.33
CA LEU A 11 -5.64 -14.92 13.90
C LEU A 11 -5.58 -13.38 13.96
N VAL A 12 -4.97 -12.82 15.00
CA VAL A 12 -4.79 -11.36 15.12
C VAL A 12 -3.83 -10.84 14.05
N LEU A 13 -2.70 -11.50 13.82
CA LEU A 13 -1.72 -11.10 12.81
C LEU A 13 -2.27 -11.23 11.38
N PHE A 14 -2.98 -12.33 11.09
CA PHE A 14 -3.62 -12.54 9.78
C PHE A 14 -4.74 -11.53 9.54
N GLY A 15 -5.59 -11.26 10.53
CA GLY A 15 -6.65 -10.24 10.44
C GLY A 15 -6.12 -8.82 10.22
N SER A 16 -4.97 -8.50 10.83
CA SER A 16 -4.30 -7.21 10.65
C SER A 16 -3.79 -7.03 9.22
N CYS A 17 -3.21 -8.08 8.64
CA CYS A 17 -2.70 -8.08 7.28
C CYS A 17 -3.83 -8.01 6.23
N THR A 18 -4.98 -8.64 6.47
CA THR A 18 -6.14 -8.55 5.58
C THR A 18 -6.79 -7.17 5.64
N ALA A 19 -6.95 -6.59 6.83
CA ALA A 19 -7.49 -5.24 6.99
C ALA A 19 -6.61 -4.18 6.30
N LEU A 20 -5.28 -4.34 6.38
CA LEU A 20 -4.36 -3.46 5.66
C LEU A 20 -4.58 -3.57 4.14
N LYS A 21 -4.64 -4.80 3.60
CA LYS A 21 -4.87 -5.06 2.17
C LYS A 21 -6.22 -4.53 1.67
N GLU A 22 -7.27 -4.67 2.47
CA GLU A 22 -8.60 -4.14 2.14
C GLU A 22 -8.60 -2.61 2.12
N LEU A 23 -7.98 -1.97 3.12
CA LEU A 23 -7.80 -0.52 3.14
C LEU A 23 -6.95 -0.03 1.95
N HIS A 24 -5.95 -0.81 1.53
CA HIS A 24 -5.17 -0.53 0.34
C HIS A 24 -6.03 -0.58 -0.93
N ALA A 25 -6.82 -1.64 -1.10
CA ALA A 25 -7.69 -1.80 -2.26
C ALA A 25 -8.78 -0.71 -2.31
N GLU A 26 -9.39 -0.40 -1.17
CA GLU A 26 -10.43 0.62 -1.03
C GLU A 26 -9.90 2.03 -1.36
N ARG A 27 -8.71 2.38 -0.86
CA ARG A 27 -8.13 3.70 -1.14
C ARG A 27 -7.65 3.83 -2.59
N MET A 28 -7.18 2.74 -3.18
CA MET A 28 -6.78 2.70 -4.58
C MET A 28 -7.97 2.69 -5.55
N SER A 29 -9.15 2.23 -5.13
CA SER A 29 -10.34 2.18 -5.99
C SER A 29 -11.12 3.50 -6.05
N ARG A 30 -10.70 4.53 -5.30
CA ARG A 30 -11.34 5.85 -5.35
C ARG A 30 -11.06 6.52 -6.72
N PRO A 31 -12.10 6.94 -7.45
CA PRO A 31 -12.02 7.31 -8.88
C PRO A 31 -11.23 8.58 -9.18
N ASP A 32 -11.08 9.48 -8.21
CA ASP A 32 -10.28 10.72 -8.37
C ASP A 32 -8.96 10.68 -7.59
N SER A 33 -8.62 9.51 -7.03
CA SER A 33 -7.38 9.33 -6.31
C SER A 33 -6.19 9.36 -7.27
N GLN A 34 -5.28 10.31 -7.04
CA GLN A 34 -4.02 10.41 -7.77
C GLN A 34 -2.91 9.84 -6.90
N PHE A 35 -1.99 9.09 -7.51
CA PHE A 35 -0.79 8.63 -6.84
C PHE A 35 0.46 9.04 -7.60
N ARG A 36 1.49 9.42 -6.83
CA ARG A 36 2.84 9.72 -7.30
C ARG A 36 3.80 8.65 -6.83
N ILE A 37 4.75 8.32 -7.69
CA ILE A 37 5.78 7.32 -7.41
C ILE A 37 7.08 8.01 -7.04
N HIS A 38 7.66 7.63 -5.92
CA HIS A 38 8.93 8.15 -5.43
C HIS A 38 9.94 7.01 -5.24
N ALA A 39 11.21 7.30 -5.52
CA ALA A 39 12.30 6.44 -5.10
C ALA A 39 12.44 6.51 -3.58
N ILE A 40 12.53 5.36 -2.90
CA ILE A 40 12.78 5.33 -1.45
C ILE A 40 14.28 5.45 -1.17
N SER A 41 15.09 4.61 -1.81
CA SER A 41 16.55 4.61 -1.66
C SER A 41 17.18 3.83 -2.81
N PRO A 42 18.37 4.24 -3.30
CA PRO A 42 19.14 3.44 -4.24
C PRO A 42 19.50 2.04 -3.73
N LEU A 43 19.53 1.85 -2.41
CA LEU A 43 19.82 0.55 -1.77
C LEU A 43 18.59 -0.37 -1.72
N MET A 44 17.38 0.17 -1.91
CA MET A 44 16.12 -0.58 -1.89
C MET A 44 15.62 -0.81 -3.32
N ASN A 45 16.45 -1.49 -4.11
CA ASN A 45 16.12 -1.76 -5.51
C ASN A 45 14.81 -2.55 -5.63
N GLY A 46 13.96 -2.11 -6.56
CA GLY A 46 12.63 -2.68 -6.78
C GLY A 46 11.54 -2.18 -5.82
N TYR A 47 11.87 -1.40 -4.79
CA TYR A 47 10.89 -0.77 -3.90
C TYR A 47 10.70 0.71 -4.25
N CYS A 48 9.46 1.15 -4.20
CA CYS A 48 9.07 2.54 -4.41
C CYS A 48 8.01 2.96 -3.39
N LEU A 49 7.94 4.27 -3.13
CA LEU A 49 6.91 4.86 -2.31
C LEU A 49 5.83 5.42 -3.24
N LEU A 50 4.61 4.98 -3.04
CA LEU A 50 3.43 5.47 -3.72
C LEU A 50 2.69 6.38 -2.74
N SER A 51 2.57 7.67 -3.07
CA SER A 51 1.85 8.65 -2.25
C SER A 51 0.66 9.17 -3.00
N GLY A 52 -0.51 9.24 -2.38
CA GLY A 52 -1.68 9.82 -3.00
C GLY A 52 -2.51 10.66 -2.06
N GLN A 53 -3.47 11.36 -2.64
CA GLN A 53 -4.46 12.17 -1.94
C GLN A 53 -5.84 11.84 -2.52
N ASP A 54 -6.83 11.71 -1.64
CA ASP A 54 -8.23 11.55 -2.03
C ASP A 54 -8.98 12.89 -2.02
N ASP A 55 -10.26 12.87 -2.42
CA ASP A 55 -11.11 14.06 -2.52
C ASP A 55 -11.38 14.71 -1.16
N ASP A 56 -11.36 13.91 -0.10
CA ASP A 56 -11.48 14.35 1.29
C ASP A 56 -10.16 14.96 1.82
N HIS A 57 -9.17 15.14 0.95
CA HIS A 57 -7.82 15.64 1.23
C HIS A 57 -6.99 14.75 2.16
N ASN A 58 -7.40 13.50 2.38
CA ASN A 58 -6.61 12.54 3.15
C ASN A 58 -5.38 12.13 2.36
N GLN A 59 -4.22 12.24 2.99
CA GLN A 59 -2.96 11.77 2.44
C GLN A 59 -2.71 10.32 2.83
N TYR A 60 -2.26 9.51 1.88
CA TYR A 60 -1.83 8.15 2.13
C TYR A 60 -0.52 7.86 1.41
N SER A 61 0.28 6.98 1.99
CA SER A 61 1.56 6.59 1.43
C SER A 61 1.81 5.11 1.72
N PHE A 62 2.33 4.39 0.73
CA PHE A 62 2.58 2.96 0.83
C PHE A 62 3.82 2.55 0.05
N ILE A 63 4.50 1.53 0.54
CA ILE A 63 5.68 0.96 -0.11
C ILE A 63 5.20 -0.17 -1.02
N ALA A 64 5.50 -0.06 -2.31
CA ALA A 64 5.26 -1.11 -3.29
C ALA A 64 6.58 -1.68 -3.78
N LYS A 65 6.57 -2.98 -4.03
CA LYS A 65 7.67 -3.69 -4.67
C LYS A 65 7.26 -4.11 -6.08
N ASP A 66 8.19 -4.07 -7.01
CA ASP A 66 8.02 -4.61 -8.36
C ASP A 66 6.83 -3.97 -9.11
N ILE A 67 6.72 -2.64 -9.05
CA ILE A 67 5.67 -1.90 -9.78
C ILE A 67 5.76 -2.19 -11.30
N PRO A 68 4.62 -2.19 -12.01
CA PRO A 68 4.60 -2.40 -13.46
C PRO A 68 5.58 -1.47 -14.19
N HIS A 69 6.27 -1.98 -15.21
CA HIS A 69 7.23 -1.22 -16.01
C HIS A 69 6.62 -0.01 -16.76
N THR A 70 5.29 0.03 -16.87
CA THR A 70 4.52 1.17 -17.39
C THR A 70 4.50 2.36 -16.42
N LEU A 71 4.81 2.13 -15.15
CA LEU A 71 4.83 3.11 -14.09
C LEU A 71 6.27 3.61 -13.84
N LYS A 72 6.48 4.92 -13.79
CA LYS A 72 7.79 5.55 -13.63
C LYS A 72 7.86 6.43 -12.38
N ILE A 73 9.06 6.53 -11.84
CA ILE A 73 9.37 7.39 -10.70
C ILE A 73 9.23 8.86 -11.13
N GLY A 74 8.55 9.66 -10.30
CA GLY A 74 8.27 11.07 -10.54
C GLY A 74 6.92 11.33 -11.22
N ASP A 75 6.36 10.33 -11.89
CA ASP A 75 5.09 10.46 -12.60
C ASP A 75 3.90 10.45 -11.62
N VAL A 76 2.82 11.09 -12.05
CA VAL A 76 1.53 11.14 -11.35
C VAL A 76 0.51 10.36 -12.19
N TYR A 77 -0.18 9.42 -11.55
CA TYR A 77 -1.17 8.56 -12.17
C TYR A 77 -2.53 8.78 -11.51
N SER A 78 -3.59 8.82 -12.31
CA SER A 78 -4.98 8.83 -11.84
C SER A 78 -5.53 7.41 -11.89
N MET A 79 -6.26 6.99 -10.86
CA MET A 79 -6.90 5.67 -10.74
C MET A 79 -8.21 5.52 -11.52
N LYS A 80 -8.43 6.32 -12.59
CA LYS A 80 -9.62 6.22 -13.44
C LYS A 80 -9.66 4.96 -14.28
#